data_AF-G1V9A4-F1
#
_entry.id   AF-G1V9A4-F1
#
_cell.length_a   1.000
_cell.length_b   1.000
_cell.length_c   1.000
_cell.angle_alpha   90.00
_cell.angle_beta   90.00
_cell.angle_gamma   90.00
#
_symmetry.space_group_name_H-M   'P 1'
#
loop_
_entity.id
_entity.type
_entity.pdbx_description
1 polymer ?
#
loop_
_entity_poly.entity_id
_entity_poly.type
_entity_poly.pdbx_seq_one_letter_code
_entity_poly.pdbx_strand_id
1 'polypeptide(L)'
;MPIIVPVAQAVDPDLVVVSLSATLAGSVFGDHCSPISDTTILSSAGAGCNHIEHVSTQLGYACIVAFCCFVGYVVAGFTKANLWWSLGSSLVLLLISVFILHMLGNKRAAARETAAIGGNA
;
A
#
# COMPACT_ATOMS: atom_id res chain seq x y z
N MET A 1 8.57 -15.60 -9.51
CA MET A 1 9.56 -15.20 -10.54
C MET A 1 9.64 -16.17 -11.73
N PRO A 2 9.83 -17.51 -11.59
CA PRO A 2 10.02 -18.39 -12.75
C PRO A 2 8.78 -18.54 -13.65
N ILE A 3 7.58 -18.23 -13.12
CA ILE A 3 6.32 -18.28 -13.88
C ILE A 3 6.05 -16.96 -14.60
N ILE A 4 6.23 -15.82 -13.91
CA ILE A 4 5.84 -14.51 -14.46
C ILE A 4 6.71 -14.07 -15.65
N VAL A 5 8.01 -14.38 -15.62
CA VAL A 5 8.93 -13.99 -16.70
C VAL A 5 8.58 -14.63 -18.05
N PRO A 6 8.43 -15.97 -18.17
CA PRO A 6 8.08 -16.58 -19.45
C PRO A 6 6.67 -16.20 -19.91
N VAL A 7 5.72 -16.02 -18.99
CA VAL A 7 4.36 -15.57 -19.33
C VAL A 7 4.39 -14.14 -19.89
N ALA A 8 5.10 -13.22 -19.23
CA ALA A 8 5.18 -11.84 -19.69
C ALA A 8 5.94 -11.74 -21.02
N GLN A 9 7.03 -12.48 -21.21
CA GLN A 9 7.76 -12.56 -22.49
C GLN A 9 6.87 -13.08 -23.64
N ALA A 10 5.97 -14.02 -23.37
CA ALA A 10 5.06 -14.57 -24.38
C ALA A 10 3.91 -13.63 -24.74
N VAL A 11 3.51 -12.73 -23.84
CA VAL A 11 2.41 -11.78 -24.05
C VAL A 11 2.92 -10.46 -24.64
N ASP A 12 3.89 -9.83 -23.96
CA ASP A 12 4.52 -8.58 -24.38
C ASP A 12 5.89 -8.43 -23.68
N PRO A 13 7.01 -8.58 -24.42
CA PRO A 13 8.35 -8.42 -23.89
C PRO A 13 8.62 -7.08 -23.22
N ASP A 14 7.96 -6.00 -23.65
CA ASP A 14 8.17 -4.66 -23.11
C ASP A 14 7.58 -4.51 -21.70
N LEU A 15 6.60 -5.35 -21.35
CA LEU A 15 5.94 -5.35 -20.03
C LEU A 15 6.63 -6.20 -18.98
N VAL A 16 7.67 -6.96 -19.33
CA VAL A 16 8.30 -7.91 -18.39
C VAL A 16 8.83 -7.23 -17.15
N VAL A 17 9.47 -6.06 -17.29
CA VAL A 17 9.95 -5.28 -16.14
C VAL A 17 8.76 -4.85 -15.26
N VAL A 18 7.69 -4.35 -15.88
CA VAL A 18 6.47 -3.91 -15.17
C VAL A 18 5.80 -5.07 -14.43
N SER A 19 5.64 -6.23 -15.08
CA SER A 19 5.06 -7.43 -14.48
C SER A 19 5.91 -7.99 -13.34
N LEU A 20 7.24 -7.93 -13.47
CA LEU A 20 8.17 -8.33 -12.42
C LEU A 20 8.06 -7.41 -11.21
N SER A 21 8.11 -6.09 -11.44
CA SER A 21 7.95 -5.07 -10.41
C SER A 21 6.62 -5.19 -9.69
N ALA A 22 5.51 -5.38 -10.43
CA ALA A 22 4.18 -5.59 -9.86
C ALA A 22 4.12 -6.83 -8.97
N THR A 23 4.75 -7.93 -9.41
CA THR A 23 4.83 -9.18 -8.62
C THR A 23 5.62 -8.96 -7.33
N LEU A 24 6.78 -8.30 -7.41
CA LEU A 24 7.63 -8.02 -6.25
C LEU A 24 6.92 -7.08 -5.26
N ALA A 25 6.26 -6.03 -5.75
CA ALA A 25 5.48 -5.12 -4.92
C ALA A 25 4.34 -5.85 -4.20
N GLY A 26 3.63 -6.77 -4.89
CA GLY A 26 2.60 -7.61 -4.29
C GLY A 26 3.14 -8.56 -3.22
N SER A 27 4.31 -9.17 -3.45
CA SER A 27 4.99 -10.00 -2.45
C SER A 27 5.35 -9.21 -1.19
N VAL A 28 5.87 -7.99 -1.33
CA VAL A 28 6.21 -7.11 -0.18
C VAL A 28 4.97 -6.72 0.61
N PHE A 29 3.89 -6.36 -0.08
CA PHE A 29 2.60 -6.09 0.56
C PHE A 29 2.09 -7.31 1.35
N GLY A 30 2.15 -8.49 0.75
CA GLY A 30 1.73 -9.74 1.38
C GLY A 30 2.55 -10.09 2.62
N ASP A 31 3.86 -9.88 2.58
CA ASP A 31 4.75 -10.14 3.71
C ASP A 31 4.40 -9.26 4.92
N HIS A 32 4.20 -7.96 4.70
CA HIS A 32 3.86 -6.98 5.74
C HIS A 32 2.48 -7.18 6.37
N CYS A 33 1.51 -7.67 5.61
CA CYS A 33 0.13 -7.80 6.07
C CYS A 33 -0.21 -9.19 6.57
N SER A 34 0.68 -10.17 6.36
CA SER A 34 0.40 -11.55 6.69
C SER A 34 0.67 -11.84 8.17
N PRO A 35 -0.33 -12.32 8.93
CA PRO A 35 -0.16 -12.74 10.33
C PRO A 35 0.59 -14.07 10.47
N ILE A 36 1.05 -14.66 9.36
CA ILE A 36 1.86 -15.89 9.38
C ILE A 36 3.26 -15.67 8.79
N SER A 37 3.59 -14.46 8.35
CA SER A 37 4.95 -14.19 7.86
C SER A 37 5.96 -14.13 9.02
N ASP A 38 7.10 -14.77 8.84
CA ASP A 38 8.24 -14.73 9.76
C ASP A 38 8.69 -13.29 10.07
N THR A 39 8.66 -12.40 9.07
CA THR A 39 9.00 -10.98 9.23
C THR A 39 8.03 -10.29 10.19
N THR A 40 6.73 -10.55 10.04
CA THR A 40 5.68 -9.97 10.87
C THR A 40 5.74 -10.49 12.30
N ILE A 41 6.01 -11.79 12.47
CA ILE A 41 6.17 -12.42 13.79
C ILE A 41 7.37 -11.78 14.52
N LEU A 42 8.52 -11.69 13.87
CA LEU A 42 9.73 -11.11 14.46
C LEU A 42 9.56 -9.61 14.76
N SER A 43 8.92 -8.85 13.87
CA SER A 43 8.67 -7.41 14.07
C SER A 43 7.73 -7.15 15.26
N SER A 44 6.65 -7.93 15.39
CA SER A 44 5.73 -7.82 16.52
C SER A 44 6.38 -8.19 17.87
N ALA A 45 7.23 -9.24 17.88
CA ALA A 45 7.99 -9.65 19.06
C ALA A 45 9.02 -8.60 19.47
N GLY A 46 9.74 -8.01 18.51
CA GLY A 46 10.68 -6.91 18.76
C GLY A 46 10.01 -5.64 19.28
N ALA A 47 8.74 -5.40 18.90
CA ALA A 47 7.93 -4.29 19.39
C ALA A 47 7.21 -4.56 20.73
N GLY A 48 7.27 -5.79 21.25
CA GLY A 48 6.62 -6.17 22.52
C GLY A 48 5.08 -6.05 22.51
N CYS A 49 4.46 -6.09 21.33
CA CYS A 49 3.02 -5.91 21.15
C CYS A 49 2.33 -7.21 20.72
N ASN A 50 1.00 -7.27 20.87
CA ASN A 50 0.24 -8.42 20.40
C ASN A 50 0.35 -8.52 18.86
N HIS A 51 0.71 -9.71 18.37
CA HIS A 51 0.94 -9.96 16.95
C HIS A 51 -0.26 -9.57 16.07
N ILE A 52 -1.49 -9.86 16.51
CA ILE A 52 -2.69 -9.55 15.74
C ILE A 52 -2.98 -8.04 15.74
N GLU A 53 -2.70 -7.33 16.82
CA GLU A 53 -2.81 -5.86 16.85
C GLU A 53 -1.78 -5.19 15.95
N HIS A 54 -0.55 -5.71 15.93
CA HIS A 54 0.51 -5.25 15.03
C HIS A 54 0.10 -5.37 13.55
N VAL A 55 -0.46 -6.51 13.17
CA VAL A 55 -0.95 -6.75 11.79
C VAL A 55 -2.16 -5.90 11.46
N SER A 56 -3.14 -5.83 12.37
CA SER A 56 -4.39 -5.09 12.13
C SER A 56 -4.14 -3.59 11.93
N THR A 57 -3.15 -3.03 12.63
CA THR A 57 -2.78 -1.62 12.44
C THR A 57 -2.03 -1.39 11.12
N GLN A 58 -1.18 -2.34 10.70
CA GLN A 58 -0.45 -2.26 9.44
C GLN A 58 -1.31 -2.48 8.20
N LEU A 59 -2.28 -3.39 8.25
CA LEU A 59 -3.13 -3.74 7.11
C LEU A 59 -3.81 -2.50 6.52
N GLY A 60 -4.30 -1.59 7.36
CA GLY A 60 -4.93 -0.35 6.90
C GLY A 60 -4.00 0.53 6.05
N TYR A 61 -2.77 0.78 6.52
CA TYR A 61 -1.79 1.57 5.80
C TYR A 61 -1.29 0.86 4.54
N ALA A 62 -1.03 -0.44 4.65
CA ALA A 62 -0.52 -1.23 3.55
C ALA A 62 -1.53 -1.36 2.41
N CYS A 63 -2.84 -1.44 2.70
CA CYS A 63 -3.89 -1.44 1.67
C CYS A 63 -3.94 -0.14 0.87
N ILE A 64 -3.70 1.02 1.49
CA ILE A 64 -3.64 2.31 0.79
C ILE A 64 -2.46 2.32 -0.18
N VAL A 65 -1.29 1.86 0.27
CA VAL A 65 -0.09 1.78 -0.57
C VAL A 65 -0.30 0.78 -1.71
N ALA A 66 -0.85 -0.39 -1.42
CA ALA A 66 -1.17 -1.42 -2.42
C ALA A 66 -2.12 -0.88 -3.50
N PHE A 67 -3.14 -0.12 -3.10
CA PHE A 67 -4.05 0.53 -4.04
C PHE A 67 -3.34 1.56 -4.92
N CYS A 68 -2.47 2.39 -4.33
CA CYS A 68 -1.68 3.37 -5.10
C CYS A 68 -0.76 2.68 -6.12
N CYS A 69 -0.06 1.63 -5.71
CA CYS A 69 0.79 0.85 -6.60
C CYS A 69 -0.02 0.15 -7.69
N PHE A 70 -1.20 -0.39 -7.37
CA PHE A 70 -2.08 -1.02 -8.35
C PHE A 70 -2.45 -0.06 -9.48
N VAL A 71 -2.89 1.15 -9.14
CA VAL A 71 -3.22 2.19 -10.14
C VAL A 71 -1.99 2.54 -10.98
N GLY A 72 -0.81 2.69 -10.36
CA GLY A 72 0.46 2.92 -11.05
C GLY A 72 0.81 1.87 -12.08
N TYR A 73 0.70 0.60 -11.72
CA TYR A 73 0.98 -0.51 -12.64
C TYR A 73 -0.06 -0.62 -13.77
N VAL A 74 -1.32 -0.28 -13.52
CA VAL A 74 -2.33 -0.16 -14.58
C VAL A 74 -1.95 0.94 -15.57
N VAL A 75 -1.53 2.12 -15.08
CA VAL A 75 -1.04 3.21 -15.94
C VAL A 75 0.20 2.80 -16.72
N ALA A 76 1.12 2.04 -16.11
CA ALA A 76 2.31 1.50 -16.78
C ALA A 76 1.95 0.61 -17.98
N GLY A 77 0.89 -0.21 -17.84
CA GLY A 77 0.38 -1.05 -18.92
C GLY A 77 -0.12 -0.25 -20.12
N PHE A 78 -0.93 0.79 -19.88
CA PHE A 78 -1.46 1.65 -20.95
C PHE A 78 -0.41 2.56 -21.59
N THR A 79 0.68 2.84 -20.88
CA THR A 79 1.75 3.74 -21.35
C THR A 79 2.95 3.00 -21.93
N LYS A 80 2.84 1.71 -22.29
CA LYS A 80 3.94 0.89 -22.84
C LYS A 80 5.19 0.91 -21.95
N ALA A 81 5.01 0.60 -20.66
CA ALA A 81 6.09 0.55 -19.68
C ALA A 81 6.87 1.87 -19.46
N ASN A 82 6.27 3.03 -19.78
CA ASN A 82 6.89 4.32 -19.48
C ASN A 82 7.00 4.55 -17.96
N LEU A 83 8.24 4.50 -17.47
CA LEU A 83 8.56 4.59 -16.04
C LEU A 83 8.06 5.89 -15.39
N TRP A 84 8.21 7.02 -16.08
CA TRP A 84 7.85 8.33 -15.55
C TRP A 84 6.35 8.48 -15.25
N TRP A 85 5.49 7.96 -16.13
CA TRP A 85 4.04 8.01 -15.96
C TRP A 85 3.56 7.04 -14.88
N SER A 86 4.16 5.86 -14.78
CA SER A 86 3.87 4.88 -13.74
C SER A 86 4.26 5.39 -12.34
N LEU A 87 5.51 5.85 -12.18
CA LEU A 87 5.98 6.37 -10.90
C LEU A 87 5.29 7.68 -10.53
N GLY A 88 5.11 8.58 -11.49
CA GLY A 88 4.43 9.85 -11.28
C GLY A 88 2.99 9.67 -10.81
N SER A 89 2.21 8.80 -11.47
CA SER A 89 0.83 8.52 -11.08
C SER A 89 0.74 7.89 -9.69
N SER A 90 1.60 6.91 -9.38
CA SER A 90 1.65 6.25 -8.07
C SER A 90 1.98 7.23 -6.95
N LEU A 91 3.00 8.08 -7.15
CA LEU A 91 3.47 9.04 -6.15
C LEU A 91 2.42 10.12 -5.90
N VAL A 92 1.83 10.66 -6.96
CA VAL A 92 0.76 11.66 -6.84
C VAL A 92 -0.44 11.08 -6.10
N LEU A 93 -0.86 9.85 -6.42
CA LEU A 93 -1.98 9.20 -5.74
C LEU A 93 -1.67 8.96 -4.25
N LEU A 94 -0.44 8.57 -3.92
CA LEU A 94 -0.01 8.38 -2.55
C LEU A 94 -0.06 9.69 -1.76
N LEU A 95 0.49 10.77 -2.31
CA LEU A 95 0.47 12.10 -1.68
C LEU A 95 -0.96 12.60 -1.44
N ILE A 96 -1.85 12.43 -2.44
CA ILE A 96 -3.27 12.77 -2.31
C ILE A 96 -3.93 11.93 -1.20
N SER A 97 -3.67 10.62 -1.18
CA SER A 97 -4.25 9.71 -0.19
C SER A 97 -3.81 10.08 1.24
N VAL A 98 -2.52 10.36 1.44
CA VAL A 98 -1.98 10.81 2.72
C VAL A 98 -2.57 12.15 3.13
N PHE A 99 -2.66 13.11 2.20
CA PHE A 99 -3.25 14.42 2.46
C PHE A 99 -4.72 14.31 2.88
N ILE A 100 -5.52 13.50 2.18
CA ILE A 100 -6.93 13.25 2.52
C ILE A 100 -7.04 12.62 3.91
N LEU A 101 -6.24 11.60 4.21
CA LEU A 101 -6.26 10.94 5.52
C LEU A 101 -5.87 11.89 6.65
N HIS A 102 -4.88 12.75 6.44
CA HIS A 102 -4.48 13.78 7.40
C HIS A 102 -5.60 14.80 7.63
N MET A 103 -6.25 15.27 6.56
CA MET A 103 -7.40 16.18 6.68
C MET A 103 -8.57 15.54 7.42
N LEU A 104 -8.89 14.27 7.13
CA LEU A 104 -9.96 13.53 7.82
C LEU A 104 -9.61 13.29 9.29
N GLY A 105 -8.34 13.02 9.60
CA GLY A 105 -7.82 12.90 10.96
C GLY A 105 -8.03 14.19 11.77
N ASN A 106 -7.62 15.34 11.21
CA ASN A 106 -7.83 16.64 11.85
C ASN A 106 -9.32 16.97 12.07
N LYS A 107 -10.17 16.66 11.10
CA LYS A 107 -11.63 16.85 11.25
C LYS A 107 -12.22 15.99 12.35
N ARG A 108 -11.80 14.72 12.46
CA ARG A 108 -12.25 13.80 13.52
C ARG A 108 -11.77 14.24 14.91
N ALA A 109 -10.55 14.76 15.02
CA ALA A 109 -10.02 15.31 16.26
C ALA A 109 -10.85 16.54 16.72
N ALA A 110 -11.08 17.50 15.82
CA ALA A 110 -11.89 18.69 16.10
C ALA A 110 -13.34 18.35 16.49
N ALA A 111 -13.96 17.37 15.82
CA ALA A 111 -15.32 16.93 16.15
C ALA A 111 -15.43 16.27 17.53
N ARG A 112 -14.41 15.49 17.94
CA ARG A 112 -14.35 14.88 19.28
C ARG A 112 -14.21 15.93 20.38
N GLU A 113 -13.38 16.95 20.17
CA GLU A 113 -13.20 18.05 21.12
C GLU A 113 -14.50 18.85 21.30
N THR A 114 -15.20 19.13 20.20
CA THR A 114 -16.51 19.81 20.24
C THR A 114 -17.57 18.99 20.96
N ALA A 115 -17.62 17.67 20.73
CA ALA A 115 -18.56 16.78 21.41
C ALA A 115 -18.25 16.63 22.92
N ALA A 116 -16.97 16.64 23.31
CA ALA A 116 -16.57 16.60 24.72
C ALA A 116 -16.97 17.87 25.49
N ILE A 117 -16.93 19.04 24.84
CA ILE A 117 -17.34 20.32 25.44
C ILE A 117 -18.88 20.41 25.51
N GLY A 118 -19.60 19.95 24.49
CA GLY A 118 -21.06 20.00 24.44
C GLY A 118 -21.78 19.00 25.35
N GLY A 119 -21.10 17.94 25.83
CA GLY A 119 -21.66 16.96 26.77
C GLY A 119 -21.53 17.34 28.25
N ASN A 120 -20.92 18.49 28.56
CA ASN A 120 -20.67 18.96 29.93
C ASN A 120 -21.51 20.21 30.30
N ALA A 121 -22.58 20.47 29.54
CA ALA A 121 -23.56 21.54 29.73
C ALA A 121 -24.98 20.93 29.84
#